data_AF-A0A959SXB0-F1
#
_entry.id   AF-A0A959SXB0-F1
#
_cell.length_a   1.000
_cell.length_b   1.000
_cell.length_c   1.000
_cell.angle_alpha   90.00
_cell.angle_beta   90.00
_cell.angle_gamma   90.00
#
_symmetry.space_group_name_H-M   'P 1'
#
loop_
_entity.id
_entity.type
_entity.pdbx_description
1 polymer ?
#
loop_
_entity_poly.entity_id
_entity_poly.type
_entity_poly.pdbx_seq_one_letter_code
_entity_poly.pdbx_strand_id
1 'polypeptide(L)'
;RIINDVKNRTGSLIDVQGGFPHGTSFDQTINAWPTLMKSVASLDADKDGIPDDWEKRNGLNPSDPSDAAIMSLHKNYSNIEVYINSITK
;
A
#
# COMPACT_ATOMS: atom_id res chain seq x y z
N ARG A 1 30.47 5.32 3.12
CA ARG A 1 30.39 4.56 1.85
C ARG A 1 30.16 5.51 0.69
N ILE A 2 29.00 6.16 0.60
CA ILE A 2 28.63 7.10 -0.49
C ILE A 2 29.64 8.26 -0.69
N ILE A 3 30.15 8.88 0.39
CA ILE A 3 31.10 10.02 0.27
C ILE A 3 32.43 9.62 -0.39
N ASN A 4 32.90 8.38 -0.18
CA ASN A 4 34.14 7.90 -0.80
C ASN A 4 33.94 7.65 -2.29
N ASP A 5 32.76 7.14 -2.67
CA ASP A 5 32.41 6.87 -4.07
C ASP A 5 32.20 8.17 -4.87
N VAL A 6 31.65 9.21 -4.23
CA VAL A 6 31.55 10.57 -4.81
C VAL A 6 32.94 11.18 -4.99
N LYS A 7 33.82 11.06 -3.98
CA LYS A 7 35.19 11.58 -4.05
C LYS A 7 36.02 10.91 -5.14
N ASN A 8 35.85 9.60 -5.31
CA ASN A 8 36.61 8.81 -6.28
C ASN A 8 35.91 8.67 -7.64
N ARG A 9 34.74 9.29 -7.83
CA ARG A 9 33.88 9.14 -9.02
C ARG A 9 33.59 7.68 -9.40
N THR A 10 33.56 6.80 -8.41
CA THR A 10 33.25 5.36 -8.58
C THR A 10 31.78 5.05 -8.32
N GLY A 11 30.96 6.07 -8.03
CA GLY A 11 29.52 5.90 -7.92
C GLY A 11 28.89 5.49 -9.24
N SER A 12 28.00 4.49 -9.22
CA SER A 12 27.21 4.08 -10.38
C SER A 12 25.85 4.80 -10.36
N LEU A 13 25.35 5.19 -11.54
CA LEU A 13 23.94 5.53 -11.71
C LEU A 13 23.14 4.24 -11.53
N ILE A 14 22.13 4.25 -10.65
CA ILE A 14 21.14 3.16 -10.61
C ILE A 14 20.19 3.44 -11.79
N ASP A 15 20.55 2.95 -12.97
CA ASP A 15 19.74 3.03 -14.18
C ASP A 15 18.82 1.82 -14.35
N VAL A 16 19.12 0.71 -13.66
CA VAL A 16 18.36 -0.53 -13.76
C VAL A 16 17.75 -0.96 -12.40
N GLN A 17 16.47 -1.32 -12.42
CA GLN A 17 15.72 -1.80 -11.27
C GLN A 17 16.12 -3.24 -10.88
N GLY A 18 16.11 -3.60 -9.59
CA GLY A 18 16.34 -4.98 -9.12
C GLY A 18 17.79 -5.41 -8.89
N GLY A 19 18.75 -4.49 -8.93
CA GLY A 19 20.16 -4.80 -8.66
C GLY A 19 20.95 -5.36 -9.85
N PHE A 20 20.41 -5.21 -11.07
CA PHE A 20 21.11 -5.58 -12.30
C PHE A 20 22.25 -4.61 -12.64
N PRO A 21 23.28 -5.05 -13.39
CA PRO A 21 24.34 -4.17 -13.87
C PRO A 21 23.83 -3.00 -14.73
N HIS A 22 24.57 -1.90 -14.72
CA HIS A 22 24.34 -0.76 -15.60
C HIS A 22 24.30 -1.19 -17.08
N GLY A 23 23.30 -0.71 -17.83
CA GLY A 23 23.14 -1.01 -19.25
C GLY A 23 22.46 -2.35 -19.56
N THR A 24 21.90 -3.04 -18.56
CA THR A 24 21.04 -4.21 -18.79
C THR A 24 19.80 -3.78 -19.58
N SER A 25 19.44 -4.52 -20.63
CA SER A 25 18.26 -4.20 -21.45
C SER A 25 16.97 -4.36 -20.64
N PHE A 26 15.96 -3.52 -20.94
CA PHE A 26 14.66 -3.56 -20.27
C PHE A 26 14.03 -4.96 -20.29
N ASP A 27 14.19 -5.70 -21.40
CA ASP A 27 13.65 -7.06 -21.55
C ASP A 27 14.15 -8.05 -20.48
N GLN A 28 15.32 -7.80 -19.91
CA GLN A 28 15.91 -8.65 -18.86
C GLN A 28 15.48 -8.22 -17.45
N THR A 29 14.89 -7.04 -17.31
CA THR A 29 14.60 -6.40 -16.02
C THR A 29 13.10 -6.35 -15.71
N ILE A 30 12.27 -6.81 -16.64
CA ILE A 30 10.80 -6.93 -16.47
C ILE A 30 10.38 -7.76 -15.24
N ASN A 31 11.25 -8.67 -14.78
CA ASN A 31 11.02 -9.54 -13.62
C ASN A 31 11.88 -9.14 -12.40
N ALA A 32 12.45 -7.94 -12.40
CA ALA A 32 13.31 -7.43 -11.34
C ALA A 32 12.63 -7.38 -9.97
N TRP A 33 11.30 -7.23 -9.96
CA TRP A 33 10.48 -7.29 -8.76
C TRP A 33 9.58 -8.51 -8.83
N PRO A 34 9.40 -9.25 -7.72
CA PRO A 34 8.39 -10.28 -7.68
C PRO A 34 7.03 -9.64 -7.98
N THR A 35 6.23 -10.28 -8.82
CA THR A 35 4.84 -9.90 -9.01
C THR A 35 4.17 -9.93 -7.64
N LEU A 36 3.69 -8.78 -7.18
CA LEU A 36 2.87 -8.73 -5.97
C LEU A 36 1.62 -9.56 -6.25
N MET A 37 1.53 -10.72 -5.60
CA MET A 37 0.35 -11.57 -5.63
C MET A 37 -0.79 -10.78 -4.98
N LYS A 38 -1.59 -10.11 -5.80
CA LYS A 38 -2.79 -9.42 -5.34
C LYS A 38 -3.81 -10.48 -4.95
N SER A 39 -4.05 -10.63 -3.66
CA SER A 39 -5.22 -11.37 -3.19
C SER A 39 -6.49 -10.65 -3.64
N VAL A 40 -7.62 -11.36 -3.68
CA VAL A 40 -8.92 -10.73 -3.91
C VAL A 40 -9.13 -9.71 -2.80
N ALA A 41 -9.12 -8.43 -3.16
CA ALA A 41 -9.50 -7.37 -2.25
C ALA A 41 -11.00 -7.53 -1.94
N SER A 42 -11.37 -7.36 -0.68
CA SER A 42 -12.77 -7.32 -0.29
C SER A 42 -13.49 -6.20 -1.03
N LEU A 43 -14.78 -6.39 -1.31
CA LEU A 43 -15.60 -5.37 -1.95
C LEU A 43 -15.71 -4.16 -1.00
N ASP A 44 -15.50 -2.98 -1.56
CA ASP A 44 -15.63 -1.66 -0.94
C ASP A 44 -16.40 -0.81 -1.98
N ALA A 45 -17.70 -0.68 -1.75
CA ALA A 45 -18.65 -0.17 -2.73
C ALA A 45 -18.62 1.36 -2.86
N ASP A 46 -18.36 2.07 -1.76
CA ASP A 46 -18.25 3.53 -1.73
C ASP A 46 -16.81 4.05 -1.73
N LYS A 47 -15.82 3.14 -1.66
CA LYS A 47 -14.38 3.39 -1.83
C LYS A 47 -13.80 4.24 -0.71
N ASP A 48 -14.32 4.07 0.50
CA ASP A 48 -13.87 4.79 1.69
C ASP A 48 -12.66 4.13 2.38
N GLY A 49 -12.30 2.91 1.96
CA GLY A 49 -11.19 2.13 2.50
C GLY A 49 -11.60 1.06 3.53
N ILE A 50 -12.90 0.92 3.80
CA ILE A 50 -13.49 -0.10 4.68
C ILE A 50 -14.26 -1.13 3.81
N PRO A 51 -14.09 -2.45 4.02
CA PRO A 51 -14.87 -3.45 3.30
C PRO A 51 -16.35 -3.48 3.70
N ASP A 52 -17.24 -3.66 2.71
CA ASP A 52 -18.71 -3.76 2.90
C ASP A 52 -19.10 -4.80 3.97
N ASP A 53 -18.38 -5.92 4.01
CA ASP A 53 -18.64 -7.00 4.96
C ASP A 53 -18.30 -6.60 6.40
N TRP A 54 -17.29 -5.76 6.57
CA TRP A 54 -16.91 -5.23 7.88
C TRP A 54 -17.91 -4.16 8.33
N GLU A 55 -18.29 -3.27 7.42
CA GLU A 55 -19.29 -2.24 7.68
C GLU A 55 -20.62 -2.82 8.11
N LYS A 56 -21.15 -3.81 7.37
CA LYS A 56 -22.41 -4.50 7.72
C LYS A 56 -22.36 -5.16 9.10
N ARG A 57 -21.21 -5.70 9.50
CA ARG A 57 -21.03 -6.33 10.83
C ARG A 57 -20.98 -5.28 11.95
N ASN A 58 -20.51 -4.08 11.65
CA ASN A 58 -20.39 -2.98 12.60
C ASN A 58 -21.58 -2.01 12.56
N GLY A 59 -22.53 -2.21 11.66
CA GLY A 59 -23.74 -1.37 11.54
C GLY A 59 -23.50 -0.06 10.81
N LEU A 60 -22.49 -0.01 9.95
CA LEU A 60 -22.19 1.09 9.03
C LEU A 60 -22.94 0.93 7.71
N ASN A 61 -22.88 1.96 6.86
CA ASN A 61 -23.58 2.02 5.58
C ASN A 61 -22.58 1.90 4.42
N PRO A 62 -22.49 0.73 3.75
CA PRO A 62 -21.57 0.45 2.63
C PRO A 62 -21.81 1.24 1.33
N SER A 63 -22.53 2.34 1.42
CA SER A 63 -22.89 3.20 0.29
C SER A 63 -22.76 4.67 0.66
N ASP A 64 -22.27 4.99 1.86
CA ASP A 64 -22.03 6.36 2.32
C ASP A 64 -20.56 6.50 2.76
N PRO A 65 -19.68 6.98 1.87
CA PRO A 65 -18.25 7.07 2.14
C PRO A 65 -17.89 8.09 3.24
N SER A 66 -18.88 8.88 3.69
CA SER A 66 -18.69 9.83 4.78
C SER A 66 -18.60 9.12 6.12
N ASP A 67 -19.17 7.93 6.25
CA ASP A 67 -19.29 7.24 7.52
C ASP A 67 -17.95 6.67 8.03
N ALA A 68 -16.99 6.36 7.15
CA ALA A 68 -15.59 6.08 7.51
C ALA A 68 -14.99 7.14 8.45
N ALA A 69 -15.29 8.42 8.19
CA ALA A 69 -14.77 9.55 8.96
C ALA A 69 -15.57 9.85 10.24
N ILE A 70 -16.76 9.26 10.40
CA ILE A 70 -17.62 9.46 11.56
C ILE A 70 -17.10 8.60 12.73
N MET A 71 -17.38 9.06 13.95
CA MET A 71 -17.01 8.40 15.21
C MET A 71 -18.22 7.64 15.77
N SER A 72 -18.84 6.77 14.97
CA SER A 72 -20.05 6.04 15.40
C SER A 72 -19.72 4.78 16.19
N LEU A 73 -18.61 4.10 15.88
CA LEU A 73 -18.18 2.88 16.54
C LEU A 73 -17.37 3.12 17.82
N HIS A 74 -16.70 4.27 17.91
CA HIS A 74 -15.85 4.60 19.05
C HIS A 74 -15.87 6.10 19.37
N LYS A 75 -15.74 6.46 20.65
CA LYS A 75 -15.81 7.87 21.09
C LYS A 75 -14.67 8.75 20.58
N ASN A 76 -13.48 8.17 20.40
CA ASN A 76 -12.24 8.91 20.11
C ASN A 76 -11.58 8.51 18.79
N TYR A 77 -12.16 7.56 18.05
CA TYR A 77 -11.59 7.09 16.78
C TYR A 77 -12.68 7.10 15.71
N SER A 78 -12.30 7.50 14.51
CA SER A 78 -13.10 7.33 13.31
C SER A 78 -13.30 5.85 12.98
N ASN A 79 -14.35 5.54 12.25
CA ASN A 79 -14.67 4.16 11.89
C ASN A 79 -13.55 3.50 11.07
N ILE A 80 -12.87 4.27 10.21
CA ILE A 80 -11.70 3.79 9.47
C ILE A 80 -10.51 3.44 10.39
N GLU A 81 -10.27 4.21 11.45
CA GLU A 81 -9.22 3.91 12.43
C GLU A 81 -9.55 2.65 13.23
N VAL A 82 -10.83 2.46 13.59
CA VAL A 82 -11.31 1.24 14.24
C VAL A 82 -11.12 0.03 13.32
N TYR A 83 -11.41 0.17 12.03
CA TYR A 83 -11.18 -0.86 11.03
C TYR A 83 -9.69 -1.21 10.90
N ILE A 84 -8.81 -0.23 10.71
CA ILE A 84 -7.36 -0.44 10.58
C ILE A 84 -6.79 -1.14 11.84
N ASN A 85 -7.26 -0.76 13.02
CA ASN A 85 -6.88 -1.42 14.26
C ASN A 85 -7.40 -2.88 14.37
N SER A 86 -8.50 -3.21 13.68
CA SER A 86 -9.07 -4.56 13.67
C SER A 86 -8.30 -5.55 12.79
N ILE A 87 -7.66 -5.07 11.72
CA ILE A 87 -6.88 -5.90 10.76
C ILE A 87 -5.39 -6.01 11.10
N THR A 88 -4.91 -5.23 12.08
CA THR A 88 -3.50 -5.21 12.51
C THR A 88 -3.20 -6.16 13.67
N LYS A 89 -4.22 -6.81 14.24
CA LYS A 89 -4.09 -7.86 15.25
C LYS A 89 -4.07 -9.24 14.61
#